data_AF-A0A7S3U2A0-F1
#
_entry.id   AF-A0A7S3U2A0-F1
#
_cell.length_a   1.000
_cell.length_b   1.000
_cell.length_c   1.000
_cell.angle_alpha   90.00
_cell.angle_beta   90.00
_cell.angle_gamma   90.00
#
_symmetry.space_group_name_H-M   'P 1'
#
loop_
_entity.id
_entity.type
_entity.pdbx_description
1 polymer ?
#
loop_
_entity_poly.entity_id
_entity_poly.type
_entity_poly.pdbx_seq_one_letter_code
_entity_poly.pdbx_strand_id
1 'polypeptide(L)'
;EMLEIGRRNKILQSAAIAVGAAILALWLFVEDGLNGFSLAMIITVLCMALLMTVLGAVLSLQIGSSASPVSGTVFITTLVLCLVALACGRTSIDDVPTMTVLLVAACVSVCSANDTSQDYKTLQLCGVAPREGFLAQAVGLLTGAIIVPFSLYIANEAYGIGTDRLVAPQGQMFSVLIDGLLLSNAVPWGPVGVGCAIGSAAVGVDIMASRFGMQLPAMAMTVGLYLPAEMGIGVLAGSFFRYAGEKVRERKVGRPERTHESILTAAGLITGSAFMDLVLGIATLFGFNISSLSIFTSEGEEGKIPLPEAIQTLTSLMGIAFLLSLLYGNARMGVAEAESTPAEKVVEEPVKSNVDKANSAEGRTSLETAV
;
A
#
# COMPACT_ATOMS: atom_id res chain seq x y z
N GLU A 1 -4.58 15.21 28.18
CA GLU A 1 -3.52 14.32 28.70
C GLU A 1 -3.02 13.25 27.72
N MET A 2 -3.88 12.58 26.93
CA MET A 2 -3.44 11.47 26.05
C MET A 2 -2.48 11.81 24.90
N LEU A 3 -2.26 13.11 24.59
CA LEU A 3 -1.39 13.57 23.48
C LEU A 3 -0.09 14.24 23.96
N GLU A 4 0.08 14.47 25.26
CA GLU A 4 1.33 15.07 25.75
C GLU A 4 2.43 14.00 25.82
N ILE A 5 3.21 13.93 24.74
CA ILE A 5 4.45 13.17 24.73
C ILE A 5 5.41 13.84 25.73
N GLY A 6 5.66 13.18 26.85
CA GLY A 6 6.60 13.66 27.86
C GLY A 6 7.97 13.98 27.25
N ARG A 7 8.66 14.99 27.79
CA ARG A 7 9.95 15.48 27.28
C ARG A 7 10.97 14.36 27.01
N ARG A 8 11.03 13.37 27.90
CA ARG A 8 11.89 12.18 27.75
C ARG A 8 11.58 11.40 26.48
N ASN A 9 10.31 11.16 26.18
CA ASN A 9 9.90 10.39 25.00
C ASN A 9 10.13 11.16 23.70
N LYS A 10 9.96 12.49 23.71
CA LYS A 10 10.35 13.34 22.56
C LYS A 10 11.85 13.24 22.26
N ILE A 11 12.68 13.29 23.31
CA ILE A 11 14.14 13.13 23.17
C ILE A 11 14.48 11.75 22.60
N LEU A 12 13.90 10.68 23.14
CA LEU A 12 14.13 9.31 22.65
C LEU A 12 13.71 9.12 21.19
N GLN A 13 12.55 9.67 20.79
CA GLN A 13 12.09 9.63 19.39
C GLN A 13 13.03 10.42 18.47
N SER A 14 13.43 11.62 18.86
CA SER A 14 14.41 12.41 18.08
C SER A 14 15.75 11.71 17.96
N ALA A 15 16.20 11.03 19.02
CA ALA A 15 17.42 10.24 19.01
C ALA A 15 17.30 9.04 18.07
N ALA A 16 16.16 8.33 18.07
CA ALA A 16 15.93 7.21 17.15
C ALA A 16 15.95 7.65 15.68
N ILE A 17 15.32 8.79 15.35
CA ILE A 17 15.36 9.36 14.00
C ILE A 17 16.80 9.73 13.62
N ALA A 18 17.54 10.39 14.52
CA ALA A 18 18.93 10.77 14.28
C ALA A 18 19.84 9.55 14.07
N VAL A 19 19.64 8.48 14.85
CA VAL A 19 20.36 7.21 14.70
C VAL A 19 20.05 6.56 13.35
N GLY A 20 18.78 6.50 12.95
CA GLY A 20 18.39 5.96 11.64
C GLY A 20 18.99 6.73 10.47
N ALA A 21 18.93 8.08 10.54
CA ALA A 21 19.56 8.95 9.54
C ALA A 21 21.09 8.78 9.51
N ALA A 22 21.73 8.63 10.68
CA ALA A 22 23.17 8.40 10.77
C ALA A 22 23.57 7.03 10.19
N ILE A 23 22.80 5.97 10.43
CA ILE A 23 23.04 4.64 9.86
C ILE A 23 22.98 4.71 8.33
N LEU A 24 21.96 5.37 7.77
CA LEU A 24 21.82 5.52 6.32
C LEU A 24 22.97 6.35 5.72
N ALA A 25 23.35 7.44 6.39
CA ALA A 25 24.47 8.28 5.96
C ALA A 25 25.81 7.52 6.01
N LEU A 26 26.08 6.81 7.10
CA LEU A 26 27.29 6.01 7.26
C LEU A 26 27.36 4.90 6.21
N TRP A 27 26.24 4.21 5.94
CA TRP A 27 26.18 3.21 4.88
C TRP A 27 26.55 3.82 3.52
N LEU A 28 25.96 4.97 3.15
CA LEU A 28 26.25 5.63 1.88
C LEU A 28 27.72 6.11 1.80
N PHE A 29 28.29 6.59 2.90
CA PHE A 29 29.69 7.01 2.95
C PHE A 29 30.68 5.84 2.87
N VAL A 30 30.29 4.65 3.35
CA VAL A 30 31.10 3.43 3.19
C VAL A 30 31.04 2.95 1.74
N GLU A 31 29.86 3.00 1.12
CA GLU A 31 29.64 2.53 -0.24
C GLU A 31 30.30 3.43 -1.30
N ASP A 32 30.08 4.74 -1.22
CA ASP A 32 30.49 5.69 -2.26
C ASP A 32 31.61 6.67 -1.84
N GLY A 33 32.02 6.62 -0.57
CA GLY A 33 32.95 7.58 0.01
C GLY A 33 32.31 8.91 0.40
N LEU A 34 33.08 9.76 1.08
CA LEU A 34 32.68 11.13 1.45
C LEU A 34 32.89 12.09 0.27
N ASN A 35 31.98 12.03 -0.71
CA ASN A 35 32.02 12.82 -1.94
C ASN A 35 30.81 13.77 -2.06
N GLY A 36 30.88 14.74 -2.98
CA GLY A 36 29.78 15.68 -3.24
C GLY A 36 28.44 15.00 -3.56
N PHE A 37 28.47 13.87 -4.27
CA PHE A 37 27.29 13.05 -4.54
C PHE A 37 26.69 12.47 -3.25
N SER A 38 27.49 11.81 -2.41
CA SER A 38 27.01 11.19 -1.16
C SER A 38 26.33 12.21 -0.23
N LEU A 39 26.88 13.43 -0.15
CA LEU A 39 26.32 14.54 0.62
C LEU A 39 25.01 15.07 0.00
N ALA A 40 24.98 15.28 -1.31
CA ALA A 40 23.78 15.74 -2.00
C ALA A 40 22.64 14.72 -1.88
N MET A 41 22.94 13.42 -2.02
CA MET A 41 21.97 12.34 -1.94
C MET A 41 21.44 12.15 -0.53
N ILE A 42 22.29 12.14 0.50
CA ILE A 42 21.79 11.97 1.87
C ILE A 42 20.90 13.14 2.30
N ILE A 43 21.27 14.37 1.94
CA ILE A 43 20.45 15.56 2.21
C ILE A 43 19.11 15.43 1.47
N THR A 44 19.15 15.07 0.18
CA THR A 44 17.94 14.92 -0.63
C THR A 44 17.02 13.85 -0.08
N VAL A 45 17.54 12.67 0.24
CA VAL A 45 16.77 11.54 0.79
C VAL A 45 16.15 11.92 2.13
N LEU A 46 16.89 12.54 3.04
CA LEU A 46 16.36 12.94 4.33
C LEU A 46 15.29 14.03 4.19
N CYS A 47 15.52 15.03 3.32
CA CYS A 47 14.53 16.06 3.02
C CYS A 47 13.25 15.45 2.43
N MET A 48 13.37 14.58 1.41
CA MET A 48 12.22 13.94 0.79
C MET A 48 11.50 12.99 1.74
N ALA A 49 12.23 12.20 2.52
CA ALA A 49 11.65 11.33 3.54
C ALA A 49 10.86 12.15 4.57
N LEU A 50 11.42 13.26 5.09
CA LEU A 50 10.70 14.14 6.02
C LEU A 50 9.44 14.74 5.40
N LEU A 51 9.55 15.35 4.21
CA LEU A 51 8.43 15.99 3.53
C LEU A 51 7.32 14.99 3.20
N MET A 52 7.68 13.85 2.61
CA MET A 52 6.72 12.83 2.17
C MET A 52 6.12 12.05 3.33
N THR A 53 6.86 11.87 4.44
CA THR A 53 6.33 11.24 5.66
C THR A 53 5.23 12.10 6.28
N VAL A 54 5.45 13.42 6.37
CA VAL A 54 4.43 14.36 6.87
C VAL A 54 3.22 14.38 5.95
N LEU A 55 3.44 14.51 4.64
CA LEU A 55 2.37 14.46 3.64
C LEU A 55 1.58 13.15 3.71
N GLY A 56 2.27 12.02 3.75
CA GLY A 56 1.70 10.69 3.90
C GLY A 56 0.81 10.64 5.12
N ALA A 57 1.35 10.89 6.32
CA ALA A 57 0.60 10.86 7.57
C ALA A 57 -0.65 11.76 7.55
N VAL A 58 -0.55 13.00 7.08
CA VAL A 58 -1.68 13.94 7.03
C VAL A 58 -2.77 13.47 6.08
N LEU A 59 -2.40 13.05 4.87
CA LEU A 59 -3.36 12.58 3.86
C LEU A 59 -4.03 11.28 4.31
N SER A 60 -3.27 10.39 4.95
CA SER A 60 -3.74 9.17 5.59
C SER A 60 -4.84 9.43 6.63
N LEU A 61 -4.67 10.48 7.44
CA LEU A 61 -5.60 10.83 8.51
C LEU A 61 -6.91 11.45 8.00
N GLN A 62 -6.86 12.07 6.80
CA GLN A 62 -8.00 12.72 6.16
C GLN A 62 -8.79 11.78 5.24
N ILE A 63 -8.09 10.95 4.47
CA ILE A 63 -8.66 10.16 3.36
C ILE A 63 -8.68 8.66 3.68
N GLY A 64 -7.85 8.20 4.64
CA GLY A 64 -7.61 6.80 4.95
C GLY A 64 -6.43 6.20 4.17
N SER A 65 -5.86 5.09 4.65
CA SER A 65 -4.65 4.45 4.09
C SER A 65 -4.95 3.88 2.72
N SER A 66 -6.13 3.28 2.55
CA SER A 66 -6.56 2.66 1.30
C SER A 66 -6.71 3.64 0.13
N ALA A 67 -6.83 4.94 0.40
CA ALA A 67 -6.93 6.01 -0.59
C ALA A 67 -5.80 7.04 -0.46
N SER A 68 -4.78 6.75 0.35
CA SER A 68 -3.61 7.60 0.51
C SER A 68 -2.79 7.62 -0.79
N PRO A 69 -2.28 8.78 -1.25
CA PRO A 69 -1.54 8.88 -2.50
C PRO A 69 -0.08 8.40 -2.38
N VAL A 70 0.15 7.31 -1.65
CA VAL A 70 1.49 6.76 -1.38
C VAL A 70 2.22 6.41 -2.68
N SER A 71 1.55 5.83 -3.67
CA SER A 71 2.18 5.56 -4.97
C SER A 71 2.71 6.83 -5.64
N GLY A 72 1.98 7.95 -5.52
CA GLY A 72 2.42 9.25 -6.05
C GLY A 72 3.63 9.83 -5.33
N THR A 73 3.69 9.71 -3.99
CA THR A 73 4.83 10.21 -3.22
C THR A 73 6.12 9.42 -3.55
N VAL A 74 5.99 8.12 -3.82
CA VAL A 74 7.11 7.28 -4.28
C VAL A 74 7.64 7.74 -5.65
N PHE A 75 6.75 8.00 -6.62
CA PHE A 75 7.17 8.49 -7.94
C PHE A 75 7.88 9.83 -7.88
N ILE A 76 7.35 10.79 -7.11
CA ILE A 76 7.97 12.11 -6.95
C ILE A 76 9.34 11.98 -6.27
N THR A 77 9.45 11.15 -5.24
CA THR A 77 10.72 10.88 -4.54
C THR A 77 11.75 10.28 -5.50
N THR A 78 11.36 9.29 -6.30
CA THR A 78 12.22 8.69 -7.32
C THR A 78 12.72 9.74 -8.31
N LEU A 79 11.80 10.56 -8.85
CA LEU A 79 12.16 11.59 -9.83
C LEU A 79 13.15 12.62 -9.26
N VAL A 80 12.94 13.09 -8.02
CA VAL A 80 13.87 14.03 -7.37
C VAL A 80 15.24 13.38 -7.14
N LEU A 81 15.29 12.13 -6.69
CA LEU A 81 16.55 11.40 -6.50
C LEU A 81 17.30 11.21 -7.81
N CYS A 82 16.60 10.84 -8.89
CA CYS A 82 17.21 10.71 -10.22
C CYS A 82 17.74 12.04 -10.75
N LEU A 83 17.01 13.14 -10.56
CA LEU A 83 17.48 14.47 -11.00
C LEU A 83 18.72 14.93 -10.23
N VAL A 84 18.81 14.65 -8.93
CA VAL A 84 20.00 14.99 -8.12
C VAL A 84 21.20 14.11 -8.51
N ALA A 85 20.98 12.82 -8.75
CA ALA A 85 22.02 11.92 -9.24
C ALA A 85 22.57 12.38 -10.59
N LEU A 86 21.68 12.73 -11.52
CA LEU A 86 22.03 13.29 -12.82
C LEU A 86 22.81 14.62 -12.68
N ALA A 87 22.38 15.52 -11.79
CA ALA A 87 23.08 16.78 -11.53
C ALA A 87 24.50 16.57 -10.95
N CYS A 88 24.73 15.45 -10.28
CA CYS A 88 26.05 15.05 -9.78
C CYS A 88 26.88 14.27 -10.82
N GLY A 89 26.36 14.05 -12.03
CA GLY A 89 27.03 13.33 -13.11
C GLY A 89 27.00 11.81 -12.98
N ARG A 90 26.08 11.25 -12.18
CA ARG A 90 25.87 9.79 -12.04
C ARG A 90 24.87 9.31 -13.08
N THR A 91 25.38 8.63 -14.09
CA THR A 91 24.62 8.14 -15.25
C THR A 91 24.97 6.69 -15.58
N SER A 92 25.67 5.98 -14.69
CA SER A 92 26.03 4.59 -14.92
C SER A 92 24.91 3.67 -14.41
N ILE A 93 24.82 2.48 -15.01
CA ILE A 93 23.98 1.41 -14.48
C ILE A 93 24.45 0.95 -13.09
N ASP A 94 25.74 1.15 -12.78
CA ASP A 94 26.33 0.83 -11.48
C ASP A 94 25.79 1.72 -10.35
N ASP A 95 25.18 2.86 -10.67
CA ASP A 95 24.57 3.77 -9.68
C ASP A 95 23.16 3.31 -9.25
N VAL A 96 22.51 2.47 -10.05
CA VAL A 96 21.12 2.02 -9.85
C VAL A 96 20.93 1.24 -8.53
N PRO A 97 21.82 0.30 -8.13
CA PRO A 97 21.68 -0.41 -6.85
C PRO A 97 21.71 0.55 -5.65
N THR A 98 22.65 1.50 -5.63
CA THR A 98 22.81 2.48 -4.55
C THR A 98 21.57 3.37 -4.44
N MET A 99 21.07 3.86 -5.57
CA MET A 99 19.85 4.67 -5.61
C MET A 99 18.61 3.89 -5.18
N THR A 100 18.54 2.61 -5.52
CA THR A 100 17.41 1.74 -5.16
C THR A 100 17.32 1.60 -3.65
N VAL A 101 18.43 1.40 -2.94
CA VAL A 101 18.44 1.32 -1.46
C VAL A 101 17.95 2.63 -0.84
N LEU A 102 18.43 3.78 -1.33
CA LEU A 102 18.00 5.09 -0.86
C LEU A 102 16.51 5.34 -1.12
N LEU A 103 16.03 4.95 -2.29
CA LEU A 103 14.61 5.04 -2.65
C LEU A 103 13.76 4.15 -1.74
N VAL A 104 14.13 2.89 -1.56
CA VAL A 104 13.41 1.94 -0.69
C VAL A 104 13.36 2.48 0.74
N ALA A 105 14.46 3.02 1.28
CA ALA A 105 14.48 3.62 2.61
C ALA A 105 13.47 4.77 2.74
N ALA A 106 13.45 5.69 1.78
CA ALA A 106 12.48 6.79 1.77
C ALA A 106 11.04 6.28 1.64
N CYS A 107 10.76 5.35 0.74
CA CYS A 107 9.42 4.83 0.49
C CYS A 107 8.87 4.08 1.70
N VAL A 108 9.67 3.18 2.28
CA VAL A 108 9.28 2.42 3.48
C VAL A 108 9.00 3.36 4.64
N SER A 109 9.76 4.45 4.81
CA SER A 109 9.48 5.45 5.85
C SER A 109 8.12 6.12 5.67
N VAL A 110 7.75 6.47 4.42
CA VAL A 110 6.48 7.13 4.10
C VAL A 110 5.30 6.19 4.32
N CYS A 111 5.39 4.96 3.83
CA CYS A 111 4.36 3.93 4.04
C CYS A 111 4.18 3.62 5.52
N SER A 112 5.30 3.43 6.24
CA SER A 112 5.24 3.13 7.68
C SER A 112 4.59 4.27 8.45
N ALA A 113 4.90 5.53 8.13
CA ALA A 113 4.30 6.67 8.79
C ALA A 113 2.80 6.84 8.46
N ASN A 114 2.42 6.57 7.21
CA ASN A 114 1.02 6.58 6.77
C ASN A 114 0.17 5.58 7.57
N ASP A 115 0.63 4.33 7.65
CA ASP A 115 -0.13 3.25 8.29
C ASP A 115 -0.12 3.39 9.82
N THR A 116 1.06 3.64 10.39
CA THR A 116 1.23 3.83 11.84
C THR A 116 0.36 4.98 12.36
N SER A 117 0.24 6.09 11.61
CA SER A 117 -0.60 7.23 12.01
C SER A 117 -2.07 6.87 12.11
N GLN A 118 -2.56 6.01 11.23
CA GLN A 118 -3.94 5.54 11.26
C GLN A 118 -4.19 4.49 12.31
N ASP A 119 -3.26 3.56 12.51
CA ASP A 119 -3.40 2.56 13.55
C ASP A 119 -3.40 3.21 14.93
N TYR A 120 -2.55 4.22 15.15
CA TYR A 120 -2.57 4.99 16.39
C TYR A 120 -3.86 5.81 16.57
N LYS A 121 -4.44 6.35 15.50
CA LYS A 121 -5.76 6.99 15.56
C LYS A 121 -6.84 5.98 15.92
N THR A 122 -6.84 4.80 15.30
CA THR A 122 -7.81 3.73 15.58
C THR A 122 -7.71 3.27 17.03
N LEU A 123 -6.50 3.05 17.55
CA LEU A 123 -6.29 2.72 18.97
C LEU A 123 -6.90 3.79 19.89
N GLN A 124 -6.65 5.07 19.62
CA GLN A 124 -7.23 6.17 20.39
C GLN A 124 -8.76 6.18 20.35
N LEU A 125 -9.36 5.95 19.18
CA LEU A 125 -10.81 5.87 19.01
C LEU A 125 -11.41 4.68 19.76
N CYS A 126 -10.66 3.58 19.89
CA CYS A 126 -11.04 2.42 20.70
C CYS A 126 -10.73 2.59 22.20
N GLY A 127 -10.23 3.75 22.64
CA GLY A 127 -9.88 4.02 24.05
C GLY A 127 -8.55 3.41 24.50
N VAL A 128 -7.74 2.90 23.57
CA VAL A 128 -6.41 2.31 23.83
C VAL A 128 -5.33 3.35 23.60
N ALA A 129 -4.33 3.43 24.48
CA ALA A 129 -3.24 4.40 24.33
C ALA A 129 -2.31 3.99 23.17
N PRO A 130 -1.90 4.89 22.25
CA PRO A 130 -1.03 4.57 21.10
C PRO A 130 0.27 3.83 21.46
N ARG A 131 0.81 4.11 22.65
CA ARG A 131 2.01 3.45 23.17
C ARG A 131 1.89 1.93 23.26
N GLU A 132 0.67 1.41 23.40
CA GLU A 132 0.40 -0.03 23.49
C GLU A 132 0.49 -0.71 22.13
N GLY A 133 0.24 0.04 21.04
CA GLY A 133 0.41 -0.45 19.67
C GLY A 133 1.85 -0.39 19.15
N PHE A 134 2.75 0.37 19.78
CA PHE A 134 4.09 0.62 19.25
C PHE A 134 4.90 -0.67 19.04
N LEU A 135 4.87 -1.60 20.01
CA LEU A 135 5.60 -2.85 19.89
C LEU A 135 5.08 -3.70 18.72
N ALA A 136 3.76 -3.79 18.56
CA ALA A 136 3.15 -4.52 17.46
C ALA A 136 3.54 -3.93 16.10
N GLN A 137 3.54 -2.60 15.98
CA GLN A 137 3.98 -1.89 14.76
C GLN A 137 5.46 -2.13 14.46
N ALA A 138 6.32 -2.04 15.47
CA ALA A 138 7.76 -2.26 15.30
C ALA A 138 8.06 -3.71 14.89
N VAL A 139 7.42 -4.69 15.52
CA VAL A 139 7.57 -6.11 15.17
C VAL A 139 7.06 -6.36 13.75
N GLY A 140 5.90 -5.79 13.39
CA GLY A 140 5.34 -5.90 12.03
C GLY A 140 6.29 -5.32 10.97
N LEU A 141 6.84 -4.13 11.20
CA LEU A 141 7.78 -3.48 10.31
C LEU A 141 9.07 -4.30 10.13
N LEU A 142 9.69 -4.75 11.23
CA LEU A 142 10.92 -5.54 11.18
C LEU A 142 10.70 -6.89 10.51
N THR A 143 9.57 -7.53 10.78
CA THR A 143 9.19 -8.80 10.16
C THR A 143 8.96 -8.59 8.66
N GLY A 144 8.25 -7.54 8.26
CA GLY A 144 8.04 -7.19 6.85
C GLY A 144 9.33 -6.89 6.11
N ALA A 145 10.27 -6.17 6.74
CA ALA A 145 11.58 -5.86 6.18
C ALA A 145 12.43 -7.11 5.86
N ILE A 146 12.15 -8.25 6.50
CA ILE A 146 12.82 -9.53 6.24
C ILE A 146 12.01 -10.39 5.27
N ILE A 147 10.71 -10.56 5.53
CA ILE A 147 9.85 -11.48 4.76
C ILE A 147 9.64 -10.99 3.33
N VAL A 148 9.48 -9.68 3.11
CA VAL A 148 9.19 -9.14 1.77
C VAL A 148 10.37 -9.36 0.81
N PRO A 149 11.62 -8.97 1.11
CA PRO A 149 12.75 -9.26 0.24
C PRO A 149 12.97 -10.76 0.01
N PHE A 150 12.77 -11.59 1.04
CA PHE A 150 12.88 -13.04 0.93
C PHE A 150 11.83 -13.63 -0.02
N SER A 151 10.58 -13.18 0.09
CA SER A 151 9.50 -13.59 -0.81
C SER A 151 9.77 -13.18 -2.25
N LEU A 152 10.30 -11.96 -2.46
CA LEU A 152 10.70 -11.49 -3.79
C LEU A 152 11.86 -12.28 -4.36
N TYR A 153 12.85 -12.65 -3.54
CA TYR A 153 13.96 -13.51 -3.96
C TYR A 153 13.45 -14.88 -4.44
N ILE A 154 12.58 -15.53 -3.66
CA ILE A 154 11.95 -16.80 -4.05
C ILE A 154 11.18 -16.65 -5.37
N ALA A 155 10.37 -15.60 -5.49
CA ALA A 155 9.59 -15.36 -6.69
C ALA A 155 10.48 -15.13 -7.92
N ASN A 156 11.60 -14.44 -7.76
CA ASN A 156 12.57 -14.22 -8.82
C ASN A 156 13.24 -15.51 -9.28
N GLU A 157 13.70 -16.34 -8.34
CA GLU A 157 14.34 -17.63 -8.67
C GLU A 157 13.35 -18.65 -9.26
N ALA A 158 12.10 -18.66 -8.78
CA ALA A 158 11.09 -19.63 -9.23
C ALA A 158 10.45 -19.25 -10.58
N TYR A 159 10.15 -17.96 -10.79
CA TYR A 159 9.34 -17.49 -11.92
C TYR A 159 10.03 -16.44 -12.80
N GLY A 160 11.05 -15.74 -12.30
CA GLY A 160 11.69 -14.61 -12.96
C GLY A 160 10.80 -13.36 -12.94
N ILE A 161 11.11 -12.40 -12.06
CA ILE A 161 10.35 -11.14 -11.97
C ILE A 161 10.55 -10.32 -13.25
N GLY A 162 9.46 -9.82 -13.82
CA GLY A 162 9.48 -9.02 -15.05
C GLY A 162 9.41 -9.84 -16.34
N THR A 163 9.27 -11.17 -16.23
CA THR A 163 9.00 -12.07 -17.37
C THR A 163 7.49 -12.21 -17.61
N ASP A 164 7.10 -12.87 -18.71
CA ASP A 164 5.68 -13.17 -19.01
C ASP A 164 5.02 -14.05 -17.94
N ARG A 165 5.81 -14.81 -17.17
CA ARG A 165 5.31 -15.66 -16.07
C ARG A 165 5.00 -14.86 -14.81
N LEU A 166 5.78 -13.81 -14.54
CA LEU A 166 5.60 -12.94 -13.38
C LEU A 166 5.85 -11.48 -13.78
N VAL A 167 4.86 -10.90 -14.45
CA VAL A 167 4.93 -9.52 -14.90
C VAL A 167 5.01 -8.59 -13.68
N ALA A 168 5.88 -7.59 -13.75
CA ALA A 168 6.03 -6.58 -12.71
C ALA A 168 5.69 -5.18 -13.25
N PRO A 169 4.40 -4.85 -13.47
CA PRO A 169 4.03 -3.60 -14.13
C PRO A 169 4.54 -2.36 -13.41
N GLN A 170 4.45 -2.35 -12.06
CA GLN A 170 4.97 -1.25 -11.26
C GLN A 170 6.50 -1.15 -11.37
N GLY A 171 7.20 -2.28 -11.35
CA GLY A 171 8.66 -2.33 -11.53
C GLY A 171 9.10 -1.83 -12.90
N GLN A 172 8.37 -2.20 -13.96
CA GLN A 172 8.62 -1.71 -15.32
C GLN A 172 8.45 -0.19 -15.44
N MET A 173 7.50 0.40 -14.72
CA MET A 173 7.37 1.87 -14.68
C MET A 173 8.57 2.54 -14.02
N PHE A 174 9.06 1.98 -12.91
CA PHE A 174 10.27 2.49 -12.27
C PHE A 174 11.50 2.30 -13.14
N SER A 175 11.65 1.17 -13.84
CA SER A 175 12.78 0.95 -14.74
C SER A 175 12.80 1.96 -15.88
N VAL A 176 11.66 2.22 -16.52
CA VAL A 176 11.57 3.24 -17.58
C VAL A 176 11.95 4.64 -17.08
N LEU A 177 11.54 5.00 -15.85
CA LEU A 177 11.93 6.28 -15.25
C LEU A 177 13.43 6.35 -14.96
N ILE A 178 13.99 5.30 -14.37
CA ILE A 178 15.42 5.23 -14.04
C ILE A 178 16.27 5.22 -15.31
N ASP A 179 15.93 4.39 -16.30
CA ASP A 179 16.63 4.28 -17.58
C ASP A 179 16.54 5.57 -18.40
N GLY A 180 15.36 6.19 -18.44
CA GLY A 180 15.14 7.44 -19.18
C GLY A 180 15.87 8.63 -18.57
N LEU A 181 15.87 8.75 -17.23
CA LEU A 181 16.47 9.88 -16.53
C LEU A 181 17.98 9.72 -16.34
N LEU A 182 18.45 8.53 -15.95
CA LEU A 182 19.86 8.30 -15.60
C LEU A 182 20.69 7.83 -16.79
N LEU A 183 20.20 6.87 -17.59
CA LEU A 183 21.01 6.25 -18.65
C LEU A 183 20.93 7.02 -19.96
N SER A 184 19.75 7.57 -20.28
CA SER A 184 19.50 8.25 -21.56
C SER A 184 19.79 9.76 -21.52
N ASN A 185 20.02 10.33 -20.33
CA ASN A 185 20.20 11.78 -20.09
C ASN A 185 19.11 12.67 -20.74
N ALA A 186 17.96 12.09 -21.05
CA ALA A 186 16.93 12.71 -21.87
C ALA A 186 15.62 12.64 -21.11
N VAL A 187 15.41 13.61 -20.23
CA VAL A 187 14.11 13.79 -19.57
C VAL A 187 13.06 14.00 -20.66
N PRO A 188 12.05 13.13 -20.79
CA PRO A 188 11.04 13.24 -21.84
C PRO A 188 10.03 14.33 -21.46
N TRP A 189 10.44 15.60 -21.60
CA TRP A 189 9.64 16.77 -21.22
C TRP A 189 8.29 16.84 -21.92
N GLY A 190 8.18 16.29 -23.14
CA GLY A 190 6.91 16.18 -23.86
C GLY A 190 5.88 15.34 -23.09
N PRO A 191 6.14 14.03 -22.85
CA PRO A 191 5.31 13.20 -22.00
C PRO A 191 5.05 13.76 -20.59
N VAL A 192 6.06 14.38 -19.95
CA VAL A 192 5.87 15.06 -18.65
C VAL A 192 4.85 16.20 -18.76
N GLY A 193 4.97 17.04 -19.79
CA GLY A 193 4.04 18.14 -20.04
C GLY A 193 2.61 17.66 -20.33
N VAL A 194 2.47 16.58 -21.11
CA VAL A 194 1.17 15.94 -21.36
C VAL A 194 0.58 15.40 -20.05
N GLY A 195 1.39 14.74 -19.21
CA GLY A 195 0.97 14.26 -17.89
C GLY A 195 0.49 15.41 -16.98
N CYS A 196 1.23 16.52 -16.94
CA CYS A 196 0.82 17.71 -16.20
C CYS A 196 -0.49 18.30 -16.72
N ALA A 197 -0.70 18.33 -18.04
CA ALA A 197 -1.93 18.84 -18.64
C ALA A 197 -3.13 17.94 -18.31
N ILE A 198 -2.98 16.61 -18.44
CA ILE A 198 -4.02 15.63 -18.11
C ILE A 198 -4.34 15.68 -16.60
N GLY A 199 -3.32 15.73 -15.75
CA GLY A 199 -3.49 15.83 -14.30
C GLY A 199 -4.20 17.13 -13.89
N SER A 200 -3.81 18.26 -14.47
CA SER A 200 -4.47 19.55 -14.22
C SER A 200 -5.93 19.55 -14.69
N ALA A 201 -6.21 18.93 -15.85
CA ALA A 201 -7.57 18.75 -16.34
C ALA A 201 -8.39 17.84 -15.42
N ALA A 202 -7.81 16.73 -14.96
CA ALA A 202 -8.46 15.79 -14.03
C ALA A 202 -8.82 16.47 -12.71
N VAL A 203 -7.90 17.24 -12.12
CA VAL A 203 -8.16 18.06 -10.92
C VAL A 203 -9.21 19.13 -11.19
N GLY A 204 -9.15 19.79 -12.36
CA GLY A 204 -10.16 20.77 -12.77
C GLY A 204 -11.56 20.16 -12.87
N VAL A 205 -11.68 18.96 -13.45
CA VAL A 205 -12.93 18.20 -13.53
C VAL A 205 -13.42 17.81 -12.14
N ASP A 206 -12.54 17.33 -11.25
CA ASP A 206 -12.89 16.96 -9.87
C ASP A 206 -13.45 18.17 -9.10
N ILE A 207 -12.77 19.31 -9.16
CA ILE A 207 -13.21 20.57 -8.54
C ILE A 207 -14.55 21.03 -9.12
N MET A 208 -14.72 20.94 -10.44
CA MET A 208 -15.95 21.34 -11.11
C MET A 208 -17.12 20.42 -10.74
N ALA A 209 -16.91 19.10 -10.80
CA ALA A 209 -17.91 18.11 -10.44
C ALA A 209 -18.35 18.26 -8.98
N SER A 210 -17.40 18.55 -8.09
CA SER A 210 -17.66 18.78 -6.67
C SER A 210 -18.63 19.94 -6.43
N ARG A 211 -18.61 20.97 -7.31
CA ARG A 211 -19.59 22.08 -7.26
C ARG A 211 -21.00 21.66 -7.66
N PHE A 212 -21.14 20.61 -8.46
CA PHE A 212 -22.43 20.02 -8.85
C PHE A 212 -22.87 18.88 -7.93
N GLY A 213 -22.19 18.67 -6.80
CA GLY A 213 -22.49 17.60 -5.84
C GLY A 213 -22.03 16.21 -6.29
N MET A 214 -21.16 16.12 -7.30
CA MET A 214 -20.56 14.87 -7.78
C MET A 214 -19.09 14.81 -7.37
N GLN A 215 -18.66 13.71 -6.74
CA GLN A 215 -17.23 13.49 -6.45
C GLN A 215 -16.63 12.63 -7.55
N LEU A 216 -15.67 13.17 -8.29
CA LEU A 216 -14.92 12.46 -9.34
C LEU A 216 -13.43 12.54 -9.00
N PRO A 217 -12.94 11.69 -8.08
CA PRO A 217 -11.60 11.82 -7.53
C PRO A 217 -10.54 11.80 -8.64
N ALA A 218 -9.75 12.88 -8.75
CA ALA A 218 -8.70 12.98 -9.75
C ALA A 218 -7.71 11.79 -9.68
N MET A 219 -7.43 11.33 -8.46
CA MET A 219 -6.58 10.16 -8.19
C MET A 219 -7.07 8.89 -8.90
N ALA A 220 -8.39 8.63 -8.90
CA ALA A 220 -8.95 7.44 -9.54
C ALA A 220 -8.78 7.49 -11.07
N MET A 221 -8.90 8.67 -11.67
CA MET A 221 -8.65 8.87 -13.11
C MET A 221 -7.18 8.65 -13.45
N THR A 222 -6.25 9.12 -12.63
CA THR A 222 -4.81 8.95 -12.86
C THR A 222 -4.35 7.50 -12.68
N VAL A 223 -4.96 6.75 -11.76
CA VAL A 223 -4.63 5.32 -11.55
C VAL A 223 -4.87 4.50 -12.81
N GLY A 224 -5.95 4.77 -13.54
CA GLY A 224 -6.25 4.10 -14.80
C GLY A 224 -5.25 4.38 -15.93
N LEU A 225 -4.50 5.47 -15.86
CA LEU A 225 -3.52 5.84 -16.91
C LEU A 225 -2.20 5.06 -16.79
N TYR A 226 -1.85 4.62 -15.58
CA TYR A 226 -0.58 3.94 -15.35
C TYR A 226 -0.73 2.42 -15.19
N LEU A 227 -1.92 1.92 -14.91
CA LEU A 227 -2.15 0.47 -14.85
C LEU A 227 -2.24 -0.13 -16.26
N PRO A 228 -1.74 -1.36 -16.47
CA PRO A 228 -2.00 -2.11 -17.71
C PRO A 228 -3.49 -2.24 -17.99
N ALA A 229 -3.88 -2.18 -19.26
CA ALA A 229 -5.28 -2.23 -19.67
C ALA A 229 -6.01 -3.48 -19.17
N GLU A 230 -5.31 -4.62 -19.12
CA GLU A 230 -5.82 -5.90 -18.61
C GLU A 230 -6.24 -5.80 -17.13
N MET A 231 -5.39 -5.19 -16.29
CA MET A 231 -5.70 -4.93 -14.89
C MET A 231 -6.87 -3.95 -14.75
N GLY A 232 -6.90 -2.92 -15.60
CA GLY A 232 -7.98 -1.93 -15.66
C GLY A 232 -9.34 -2.55 -15.98
N ILE A 233 -9.40 -3.45 -16.97
CA ILE A 233 -10.63 -4.18 -17.35
C ILE A 233 -11.09 -5.08 -16.19
N GLY A 234 -10.18 -5.77 -15.52
CA GLY A 234 -10.49 -6.58 -14.34
C GLY A 234 -11.10 -5.75 -13.21
N VAL A 235 -10.50 -4.60 -12.89
CA VAL A 235 -11.02 -3.66 -11.87
C VAL A 235 -12.39 -3.11 -12.27
N LEU A 236 -12.59 -2.76 -13.54
CA LEU A 236 -13.86 -2.27 -14.06
C LEU A 236 -14.96 -3.33 -13.94
N ALA A 237 -14.68 -4.57 -14.35
CA ALA A 237 -15.62 -5.68 -14.26
C ALA A 237 -16.00 -5.97 -12.80
N GLY A 238 -15.02 -6.08 -11.90
CA GLY A 238 -15.28 -6.29 -10.48
C GLY A 238 -16.13 -5.17 -9.86
N SER A 239 -15.80 -3.91 -10.19
CA SER A 239 -16.55 -2.73 -9.72
C SER A 239 -17.99 -2.72 -10.25
N PHE A 240 -18.20 -3.11 -11.51
CA PHE A 240 -19.53 -3.19 -12.11
C PHE A 240 -20.40 -4.26 -11.43
N PHE A 241 -19.87 -5.46 -11.19
CA PHE A 241 -20.63 -6.54 -10.54
C PHE A 241 -20.93 -6.24 -9.08
N ARG A 242 -20.01 -5.58 -8.35
CA ARG A 242 -20.31 -5.02 -7.03
C ARG A 242 -21.46 -4.01 -7.10
N TYR A 243 -21.37 -3.03 -8.00
CA TYR A 243 -22.40 -2.00 -8.16
C TYR A 243 -23.77 -2.61 -8.50
N ALA A 244 -23.80 -3.61 -9.38
CA ALA A 244 -25.03 -4.32 -9.73
C ALA A 244 -25.63 -5.06 -8.51
N GLY A 245 -24.80 -5.68 -7.67
CA GLY A 245 -25.22 -6.34 -6.43
C GLY A 245 -25.83 -5.36 -5.43
N GLU A 246 -25.15 -4.24 -5.20
CA GLU A 246 -25.61 -3.15 -4.33
C GLU A 246 -26.92 -2.53 -4.84
N LYS A 247 -27.06 -2.33 -6.16
CA LYS A 247 -28.30 -1.77 -6.75
C LYS A 247 -29.50 -2.70 -6.59
N VAL A 248 -29.31 -4.01 -6.72
CA VAL A 248 -30.37 -4.99 -6.49
C VAL A 248 -30.79 -5.01 -5.03
N ARG A 249 -29.83 -4.86 -4.11
CA ARG A 249 -30.05 -4.78 -2.67
C ARG A 249 -30.80 -3.51 -2.29
N GLU A 250 -30.40 -2.35 -2.81
CA GLU A 250 -31.07 -1.06 -2.64
C GLU A 250 -32.56 -1.13 -3.04
N ARG A 251 -32.88 -1.81 -4.15
CA ARG A 251 -34.28 -2.02 -4.57
C ARG A 251 -35.10 -2.86 -3.58
N LYS A 252 -34.47 -3.76 -2.82
CA LYS A 252 -35.15 -4.61 -1.83
C LYS A 252 -35.31 -3.91 -0.48
N VAL A 253 -34.28 -3.19 -0.03
CA VAL A 253 -34.25 -2.53 1.27
C VAL A 253 -34.90 -1.14 1.23
N GLY A 254 -34.99 -0.53 0.04
CA GLY A 254 -35.60 0.79 -0.16
C GLY A 254 -34.71 1.97 0.21
N ARG A 255 -33.45 1.72 0.60
CA ARG A 255 -32.44 2.75 0.88
C ARG A 255 -31.07 2.37 0.31
N PRO A 256 -30.23 3.37 -0.07
CA PRO A 256 -28.87 3.12 -0.51
C PRO A 256 -28.04 2.61 0.65
N GLU A 257 -27.39 1.47 0.48
CA GLU A 257 -26.52 0.86 1.48
C GLU A 257 -25.28 0.30 0.77
N ARG A 258 -24.11 0.57 1.35
CA ARG A 258 -22.81 0.09 0.87
C ARG A 258 -22.43 -1.19 1.60
N THR A 259 -21.73 -2.08 0.90
CA THR A 259 -21.23 -3.35 1.44
C THR A 259 -19.72 -3.47 1.22
N HIS A 260 -19.03 -4.15 2.12
CA HIS A 260 -17.57 -4.30 2.10
C HIS A 260 -17.11 -5.73 1.82
N GLU A 261 -18.02 -6.70 1.86
CA GLU A 261 -17.75 -8.13 1.70
C GLU A 261 -17.18 -8.48 0.33
N SER A 262 -17.63 -7.77 -0.71
CA SER A 262 -17.08 -7.91 -2.06
C SER A 262 -15.60 -7.51 -2.10
N ILE A 263 -15.22 -6.41 -1.45
CA ILE A 263 -13.83 -5.96 -1.33
C ILE A 263 -13.03 -6.97 -0.51
N LEU A 264 -13.55 -7.39 0.65
CA LEU A 264 -12.89 -8.34 1.53
C LEU A 264 -12.62 -9.67 0.83
N THR A 265 -13.56 -10.13 0.01
CA THR A 265 -13.40 -11.37 -0.74
C THR A 265 -12.39 -11.23 -1.87
N ALA A 266 -12.42 -10.11 -2.60
CA ALA A 266 -11.40 -9.83 -3.61
C ALA A 266 -9.99 -9.79 -2.97
N ALA A 267 -9.84 -9.09 -1.85
CA ALA A 267 -8.58 -9.01 -1.11
C ALA A 267 -8.11 -10.40 -0.61
N GLY A 268 -9.04 -11.21 -0.09
CA GLY A 268 -8.74 -12.58 0.33
C GLY A 268 -8.31 -13.49 -0.82
N LEU A 269 -8.94 -13.37 -1.99
CA LEU A 269 -8.58 -14.14 -3.18
C LEU A 269 -7.21 -13.74 -3.74
N ILE A 270 -6.91 -12.43 -3.81
CA ILE A 270 -5.60 -11.92 -4.24
C ILE A 270 -4.50 -12.38 -3.27
N THR A 271 -4.76 -12.28 -1.95
CA THR A 271 -3.81 -12.73 -0.93
C THR A 271 -3.62 -14.24 -0.99
N GLY A 272 -4.70 -14.99 -1.18
CA GLY A 272 -4.68 -16.44 -1.29
C GLY A 272 -3.89 -16.94 -2.51
N SER A 273 -4.06 -16.31 -3.68
CA SER A 273 -3.29 -16.66 -4.87
C SER A 273 -1.81 -16.34 -4.66
N ALA A 274 -1.48 -15.14 -4.17
CA ALA A 274 -0.08 -14.76 -3.92
C ALA A 274 0.59 -15.65 -2.87
N PHE A 275 -0.14 -16.07 -1.84
CA PHE A 275 0.36 -17.00 -0.85
C PHE A 275 0.63 -18.39 -1.45
N MET A 276 -0.27 -18.89 -2.31
CA MET A 276 -0.07 -20.15 -3.01
C MET A 276 1.13 -20.09 -3.97
N ASP A 277 1.30 -18.97 -4.68
CA ASP A 277 2.44 -18.76 -5.58
C ASP A 277 3.76 -18.77 -4.82
N LEU A 278 3.80 -18.20 -3.61
CA LEU A 278 4.95 -18.25 -2.72
C LEU A 278 5.24 -19.68 -2.26
N VAL A 279 4.23 -20.45 -1.86
CA VAL A 279 4.39 -21.85 -1.44
C VAL A 279 4.92 -22.71 -2.60
N LEU A 280 4.36 -22.54 -3.79
CA LEU A 280 4.83 -23.23 -5.00
C LEU A 280 6.23 -22.78 -5.41
N GLY A 281 6.56 -21.50 -5.25
CA GLY A 281 7.90 -20.97 -5.49
C GLY A 281 8.93 -21.61 -4.55
N ILE A 282 8.62 -21.74 -3.26
CA ILE A 282 9.45 -22.45 -2.29
C ILE A 282 9.63 -23.91 -2.72
N ALA A 283 8.55 -24.60 -3.09
CA ALA A 283 8.64 -25.99 -3.56
C ALA A 283 9.56 -26.12 -4.78
N THR A 284 9.51 -25.16 -5.70
CA THR A 284 10.34 -25.13 -6.91
C THR A 284 11.83 -25.03 -6.58
N LEU A 285 12.19 -24.23 -5.58
CA LEU A 285 13.58 -24.13 -5.08
C LEU A 285 14.11 -25.44 -4.51
N PHE A 286 13.24 -26.29 -3.95
CA PHE A 286 13.60 -27.64 -3.47
C PHE A 286 13.59 -28.69 -4.60
N GLY A 287 13.52 -28.27 -5.86
CA GLY A 287 13.55 -29.16 -7.03
C GLY A 287 12.19 -29.76 -7.38
N PHE A 288 11.09 -29.26 -6.79
CA PHE A 288 9.75 -29.67 -7.19
C PHE A 288 9.38 -29.02 -8.52
N ASN A 289 9.16 -29.81 -9.55
CA ASN A 289 8.75 -29.26 -10.83
C ASN A 289 7.24 -28.95 -10.78
N ILE A 290 6.85 -27.67 -10.74
CA ILE A 290 5.43 -27.25 -10.74
C ILE A 290 4.70 -27.84 -11.96
N SER A 291 5.39 -28.02 -13.09
CA SER A 291 4.84 -28.66 -14.27
C SER A 291 4.34 -30.09 -13.97
N SER A 292 4.93 -30.82 -13.02
CA SER A 292 4.43 -32.16 -12.64
C SER A 292 3.06 -32.13 -11.96
N LEU A 293 2.65 -30.99 -11.40
CA LEU A 293 1.35 -30.79 -10.77
C LEU A 293 0.26 -30.51 -11.80
N SER A 294 0.64 -30.05 -13.01
CA SER A 294 -0.31 -29.76 -14.07
C SER A 294 -0.60 -31.04 -14.87
N ILE A 295 -1.82 -31.55 -14.72
CA ILE A 295 -2.31 -32.72 -15.49
C ILE A 295 -2.55 -32.34 -16.97
N PHE A 296 -2.80 -31.05 -17.20
CA PHE A 296 -3.09 -30.48 -18.51
C PHE A 296 -1.98 -29.51 -18.92
N THR A 297 -1.71 -29.43 -20.23
CA THR A 297 -0.75 -28.49 -20.83
C THR A 297 -1.27 -27.97 -22.16
N SER A 298 -0.82 -26.76 -22.51
CA SER A 298 -1.05 -26.17 -23.83
C SER A 298 0.03 -26.56 -24.84
N GLU A 299 1.25 -26.89 -24.37
CA GLU A 299 2.44 -27.06 -25.23
C GLU A 299 2.81 -28.52 -25.53
N GLY A 300 1.94 -29.49 -25.23
CA GLY A 300 2.22 -30.89 -25.56
C GLY A 300 3.49 -31.44 -24.89
N GLU A 301 3.68 -31.16 -23.60
CA GLU A 301 4.71 -31.83 -22.80
C GLU A 301 4.40 -33.32 -22.62
N GLU A 302 5.44 -34.17 -22.67
CA GLU A 302 5.31 -35.62 -22.52
C GLU A 302 4.57 -35.99 -21.20
N GLY A 303 3.50 -36.76 -21.33
CA GLY A 303 2.71 -37.26 -20.19
C GLY A 303 1.53 -36.39 -19.77
N LYS A 304 1.28 -35.25 -20.43
CA LYS A 304 0.15 -34.36 -20.14
C LYS A 304 -0.91 -34.38 -21.24
N ILE A 305 -2.17 -34.18 -20.85
CA ILE A 305 -3.30 -34.17 -21.78
C ILE A 305 -3.36 -32.78 -22.45
N PRO A 306 -3.20 -32.66 -23.78
CA PRO A 306 -3.34 -31.40 -24.46
C PRO A 306 -4.81 -30.95 -24.41
N LEU A 307 -5.07 -29.79 -23.82
CA LEU A 307 -6.40 -29.20 -23.80
C LEU A 307 -6.59 -28.38 -25.08
N PRO A 308 -7.64 -28.65 -25.89
CA PRO A 308 -8.03 -27.76 -26.99
C PRO A 308 -8.18 -26.32 -26.49
N GLU A 309 -7.71 -25.34 -27.27
CA GLU A 309 -7.80 -23.91 -26.94
C GLU A 309 -9.23 -23.48 -26.56
N ALA A 310 -10.24 -24.08 -27.20
CA ALA A 310 -11.64 -23.85 -26.89
C ALA A 310 -12.00 -24.23 -25.45
N ILE A 311 -11.47 -25.35 -24.93
CA ILE A 311 -11.71 -25.78 -23.55
C ILE A 311 -10.98 -24.85 -22.58
N GLN A 312 -9.73 -24.46 -22.89
CA GLN A 312 -8.98 -23.51 -22.05
C GLN A 312 -9.72 -22.17 -21.94
N THR A 313 -10.16 -21.63 -23.07
CA THR A 313 -10.93 -20.38 -23.12
C THR A 313 -12.22 -20.50 -22.33
N LEU A 314 -12.96 -21.61 -22.50
CA LEU A 314 -14.18 -21.87 -21.74
C LEU A 314 -13.92 -21.94 -20.24
N THR A 315 -12.87 -22.64 -19.81
CA THR A 315 -12.50 -22.74 -18.38
C THR A 315 -12.11 -21.39 -17.80
N SER A 316 -11.35 -20.57 -18.52
CA SER A 316 -10.99 -19.21 -18.10
C SER A 316 -12.23 -18.32 -17.99
N LEU A 317 -13.14 -18.37 -18.96
CA LEU A 317 -14.41 -17.64 -18.91
C LEU A 317 -15.29 -18.11 -17.75
N MET A 318 -15.35 -19.41 -17.47
CA MET A 318 -16.06 -19.95 -16.31
C MET A 318 -15.44 -19.46 -15.00
N GLY A 319 -14.11 -19.42 -14.90
CA GLY A 319 -13.39 -18.87 -13.74
C GLY A 319 -13.71 -17.40 -13.51
N ILE A 320 -13.63 -16.58 -14.58
CA ILE A 320 -14.00 -15.16 -14.52
C ILE A 320 -15.46 -14.98 -14.11
N ALA A 321 -16.38 -15.72 -14.74
CA ALA A 321 -17.81 -15.67 -14.41
C ALA A 321 -18.07 -16.07 -12.95
N PHE A 322 -17.38 -17.09 -12.44
CA PHE A 322 -17.45 -17.50 -11.05
C PHE A 322 -17.00 -16.38 -10.12
N LEU A 323 -15.83 -15.79 -10.35
CA LEU A 323 -15.30 -14.68 -9.56
C LEU A 323 -16.26 -13.47 -9.56
N LEU A 324 -16.77 -13.08 -10.71
CA LEU A 324 -17.72 -11.97 -10.84
C LEU A 324 -19.06 -12.28 -10.15
N SER A 325 -19.54 -13.53 -10.24
CA SER A 325 -20.76 -13.96 -9.54
C SER A 325 -20.59 -13.92 -8.02
N LEU A 326 -19.38 -14.23 -7.53
CA LEU A 326 -19.02 -14.19 -6.12
C LEU A 326 -19.04 -12.74 -5.61
N LEU A 327 -18.41 -11.82 -6.34
CA LEU A 327 -18.43 -10.38 -6.01
C LEU A 327 -19.85 -9.83 -6.00
N TYR A 328 -20.67 -10.18 -6.99
CA TYR A 328 -22.08 -9.79 -7.04
C TYR A 328 -22.89 -10.37 -5.87
N GLY A 329 -22.71 -11.66 -5.57
CA GLY A 329 -23.38 -12.34 -4.48
C GLY A 329 -23.07 -11.71 -3.13
N ASN A 330 -21.79 -11.41 -2.88
CA ASN A 330 -21.34 -10.78 -1.65
C ASN A 330 -21.80 -9.33 -1.53
N ALA A 331 -21.80 -8.57 -2.63
CA ALA A 331 -22.37 -7.23 -2.63
C ALA A 331 -23.89 -7.22 -2.37
N ARG A 332 -24.59 -8.28 -2.79
CA ARG A 332 -26.03 -8.43 -2.60
C ARG A 332 -26.42 -8.93 -1.20
N MET A 333 -25.60 -9.78 -0.58
CA MET A 333 -25.88 -10.41 0.72
C MET A 333 -25.06 -9.85 1.88
N GLY A 334 -24.16 -8.91 1.59
CA GLY A 334 -23.28 -8.28 2.57
C GLY A 334 -24.01 -7.51 3.66
N VAL A 335 -23.31 -7.29 4.76
CA VAL A 335 -23.74 -6.49 5.91
C VAL A 335 -23.68 -5.02 5.49
N ALA A 336 -24.77 -4.29 5.77
CA ALA A 336 -24.79 -2.86 5.54
C ALA A 336 -23.77 -2.17 6.42
N GLU A 337 -23.04 -1.21 5.87
CA GLU A 337 -22.29 -0.26 6.66
C GLU A 337 -23.23 0.45 7.66
N ALA A 338 -22.86 0.48 8.94
CA ALA A 338 -23.63 1.18 9.95
C ALA A 338 -23.61 2.68 9.62
N GLU A 339 -24.80 3.30 9.48
CA GLU A 339 -24.89 4.75 9.40
C GLU A 339 -24.23 5.34 10.65
N SER A 340 -23.21 6.18 10.47
CA SER A 340 -22.80 7.09 11.54
C SER A 340 -23.99 7.99 11.83
N THR A 341 -24.75 7.69 12.88
CA THR A 341 -25.71 8.65 13.43
C THR A 341 -24.97 9.98 13.61
N PRO A 342 -25.44 11.08 12.99
CA PRO A 342 -24.83 12.39 13.23
C PRO A 342 -24.84 12.60 14.74
N ALA A 343 -23.65 12.81 15.31
CA ALA A 343 -23.39 12.89 16.74
C ALA A 343 -24.59 13.52 17.46
N GLU A 344 -25.34 12.69 18.18
CA GLU A 344 -26.37 13.16 19.09
C GLU A 344 -25.67 14.18 19.99
N LYS A 345 -26.17 15.43 19.98
CA LYS A 345 -25.62 16.52 20.77
C LYS A 345 -25.51 16.02 22.21
N VAL A 346 -24.31 15.65 22.61
CA VAL A 346 -23.98 15.38 24.01
C VAL A 346 -24.23 16.71 24.72
N VAL A 347 -25.38 16.80 25.37
CA VAL A 347 -25.65 17.86 26.33
C VAL A 347 -24.57 17.67 27.39
N GLU A 348 -23.61 18.58 27.41
CA GLU A 348 -22.62 18.69 28.49
C GLU A 348 -23.39 18.93 29.79
N GLU A 349 -23.67 17.88 30.56
CA GLU A 349 -23.89 18.04 31.99
C GLU A 349 -22.54 18.26 32.66
N PRO A 350 -22.36 19.33 33.44
CA PRO A 350 -21.09 19.61 34.07
C PRO A 350 -20.85 18.58 35.18
N VAL A 351 -19.82 17.74 34.98
CA VAL A 351 -19.29 16.83 36.00
C VAL A 351 -18.78 17.69 37.17
N LYS A 352 -19.58 17.78 38.24
CA LYS A 352 -19.12 18.30 39.54
C LYS A 352 -18.05 17.35 40.07
N SER A 353 -16.83 17.87 40.21
CA SER A 353 -15.71 17.19 40.85
C SER A 353 -16.02 16.93 42.33
N ASN A 354 -16.40 15.70 42.67
CA ASN A 354 -16.27 15.20 44.05
C ASN A 354 -14.97 14.41 44.15
N VAL A 355 -13.85 15.14 44.10
CA VAL A 355 -12.62 14.70 44.76
C VAL A 355 -12.89 14.87 46.25
N ASP A 356 -12.59 13.84 47.04
CA ASP A 356 -12.77 13.71 48.49
C ASP A 356 -13.96 12.83 48.92
N LYS A 357 -13.85 11.50 48.69
CA LYS A 357 -14.48 10.47 49.54
C LYS A 357 -14.05 9.00 49.27
N ALA A 358 -12.90 8.75 48.65
CA ALA A 358 -12.43 7.38 48.35
C ALA A 358 -11.14 6.96 49.09
N ASN A 359 -10.80 7.60 50.22
CA ASN A 359 -9.69 7.18 51.09
C ASN A 359 -10.19 6.77 52.49
N SER A 360 -11.30 6.03 52.55
CA SER A 360 -11.77 5.40 53.79
C SER A 360 -12.67 4.21 53.48
N ALA A 361 -12.07 3.09 53.07
CA ALA A 361 -12.55 1.74 53.37
C ALA A 361 -11.54 0.72 52.83
N GLU A 362 -10.61 0.34 53.70
CA GLU A 362 -9.93 -0.95 53.60
C GLU A 362 -10.94 -2.10 53.58
N GLY A 363 -10.63 -3.17 52.84
CA GLY A 363 -11.01 -4.51 53.25
C GLY A 363 -11.53 -5.45 52.17
N ARG A 364 -10.65 -6.40 51.77
CA ARG A 364 -10.95 -7.80 51.36
C ARG A 364 -11.70 -7.94 50.00
N THR A 365 -11.38 -8.82 49.05
CA THR A 365 -10.82 -10.20 49.10
C THR A 365 -10.55 -10.70 47.66
N SER A 366 -9.52 -11.56 47.51
CA SER A 366 -9.29 -12.68 46.53
C SER A 366 -9.36 -12.42 45.00
N LEU A 367 -8.28 -12.59 44.21
CA LEU A 367 -7.57 -13.82 43.73
C LEU A 367 -8.36 -14.69 42.72
N GLU A 368 -7.68 -14.95 41.58
CA GLU A 368 -7.80 -16.12 40.65
C GLU A 368 -9.12 -16.23 39.84
N THR A 369 -9.18 -16.59 38.56
CA THR A 369 -8.39 -17.51 37.71
C THR A 369 -8.82 -17.24 36.24
N ALA A 370 -7.90 -17.14 35.27
CA ALA A 370 -7.54 -18.15 34.26
C ALA A 370 -8.43 -18.21 32.99
N VAL A 371 -7.84 -17.84 31.85
CA VAL A 371 -7.50 -18.62 30.63
C VAL A 371 -7.40 -17.66 29.45
#